data_AF-C1LPT5-F1
#
_entry.id   AF-C1LPT5-F1
#
_cell.length_a   1.000
_cell.length_b   1.000
_cell.length_c   1.000
_cell.angle_alpha   90.00
_cell.angle_beta   90.00
_cell.angle_gamma   90.00
#
_symmetry.space_group_name_H-M   'P 1'
#
loop_
_entity.id
_entity.type
_entity.pdbx_description
1 polymer ?
#
loop_
_entity_poly.entity_id
_entity_poly.type
_entity_poly.pdbx_seq_one_letter_code
_entity_poly.pdbx_strand_id
1 'polypeptide(L)' 'MSGRGKGGKTRARAKSRSARAGLQFPVGRVHRLLRKEIMLNVLELVLQFT' A
#
# COMPACT_ATOMS: atom_id res chain seq x y z
N MET A 1 -7.62 -14.39 21.92
CA MET A 1 -6.54 -15.03 21.13
C MET A 1 -6.76 -14.69 19.65
N SER A 2 -6.03 -13.72 19.10
CA SER A 2 -6.03 -13.46 17.65
C SER A 2 -4.80 -14.14 17.06
N GLY A 3 -5.02 -15.26 16.37
CA GLY A 3 -3.97 -16.07 15.76
C GLY A 3 -3.22 -15.27 14.69
N ARG A 4 -2.02 -14.79 15.04
CA ARG A 4 -1.07 -14.25 14.06
C ARG A 4 -0.50 -15.43 13.26
N GLY A 5 -1.23 -15.88 12.25
CA GLY A 5 -0.84 -16.96 11.37
C GLY A 5 0.55 -16.75 10.75
N LYS A 6 1.44 -17.72 11.02
CA LYS A 6 2.75 -18.01 10.41
C LYS A 6 3.45 -16.85 9.70
N GLY A 7 4.08 -15.98 10.50
CA GLY A 7 5.12 -15.05 10.05
C GLY A 7 6.54 -15.54 10.40
N GLY A 8 6.78 -16.85 10.35
CA GLY A 8 8.05 -17.49 10.73
C GLY A 8 8.78 -18.02 9.50
N LYS A 9 9.53 -17.14 8.85
CA LYS A 9 10.61 -17.37 7.88
C LYS A 9 11.14 -15.97 7.58
N THR A 10 12.46 -15.76 7.63
CA THR A 10 13.12 -14.49 7.27
C THR A 10 12.37 -13.88 6.09
N ARG A 11 11.65 -12.78 6.32
CA ARG A 11 10.71 -12.23 5.33
C ARG A 11 11.52 -11.84 4.11
N ALA A 12 11.54 -12.70 3.09
CA ALA A 12 11.99 -12.32 1.77
C ALA A 12 11.26 -11.02 1.40
N ARG A 13 11.98 -10.06 0.80
CA ARG A 13 11.44 -8.73 0.48
C ARG A 13 10.10 -8.91 -0.24
N ALA A 14 9.01 -8.63 0.48
CA ALA A 14 7.68 -8.84 -0.08
C ALA A 14 7.49 -7.85 -1.23
N LYS A 15 6.98 -8.32 -2.37
CA LYS A 15 6.61 -7.43 -3.49
C LYS A 15 5.67 -6.34 -2.98
N SER A 16 6.02 -5.09 -3.23
CA SER A 16 5.23 -3.92 -2.81
C SER A 16 3.87 -3.92 -3.51
N ARG A 17 2.87 -3.24 -2.93
CA ARG A 17 1.52 -3.17 -3.54
C ARG A 17 1.54 -2.42 -4.87
N SER A 18 2.40 -1.41 -5.00
CA SER A 18 2.65 -0.71 -6.27
C SER A 18 3.18 -1.67 -7.34
N ALA A 19 4.19 -2.50 -7.00
CA ALA A 19 4.76 -3.48 -7.93
C ALA A 19 3.76 -4.57 -8.35
N ARG A 20 2.80 -4.94 -7.48
CA ARG A 20 1.73 -5.88 -7.83
C ARG A 20 0.68 -5.26 -8.75
N ALA A 21 0.46 -3.95 -8.64
CA ALA A 21 -0.51 -3.22 -9.44
C ALA A 21 0.06 -2.67 -10.75
N GLY A 22 1.39 -2.70 -10.94
CA GLY A 22 2.05 -2.09 -12.09
C GLY A 22 2.00 -0.56 -12.09
N LEU A 23 1.86 0.04 -10.90
CA LEU A 23 1.67 1.49 -10.76
C LEU A 23 2.94 2.17 -10.25
N GLN A 24 3.27 3.32 -10.83
CA GLN A 24 4.42 4.14 -10.43
C GLN A 24 4.22 4.81 -9.06
N PHE A 25 2.96 5.13 -8.71
CA PHE A 25 2.65 5.86 -7.48
C PHE A 25 2.47 4.93 -6.26
N PRO A 26 2.60 5.46 -5.03
CA PRO A 26 2.62 4.65 -3.80
C PRO A 26 1.22 4.18 -3.36
N VAL A 27 0.70 3.13 -4.00
CA VAL A 27 -0.61 2.49 -3.73
C VAL A 27 -0.84 2.19 -2.24
N GLY A 28 0.21 1.80 -1.50
CA GLY A 28 0.11 1.51 -0.07
C GLY A 28 -0.29 2.73 0.79
N ARG A 29 0.08 3.94 0.37
CA ARG A 29 -0.28 5.20 1.04
C ARG A 29 -1.71 5.59 0.70
N VAL A 30 -2.07 5.60 -0.58
CA VAL A 30 -3.44 5.85 -1.07
C VAL A 30 -4.43 4.94 -0.35
N HIS A 31 -4.15 3.63 -0.33
CA HIS A 31 -5.02 2.65 0.31
C HIS A 31 -5.17 2.85 1.84
N ARG A 32 -4.21 3.48 2.51
CA ARG A 32 -4.34 3.85 3.92
C ARG A 32 -5.19 5.11 4.09
N LEU A 33 -5.04 6.10 3.21
CA LEU A 33 -5.81 7.35 3.24
C LEU A 33 -7.30 7.09 2.96
N LEU A 34 -7.61 6.27 1.95
CA LEU A 34 -8.98 5.89 1.61
C LEU A 34 -9.69 5.12 2.74
N ARG A 35 -8.96 4.30 3.51
CA ARG A 35 -9.51 3.64 4.71
C ARG A 35 -9.76 4.57 5.88
N LYS A 36 -9.21 5.78 5.86
CA LYS A 36 -9.42 6.81 6.89
C LYS A 36 -10.58 7.75 6.50
N GLU A 37 -11.41 7.38 5.52
CA GLU A 37 -12.57 8.15 5.03
C GLU A 37 -12.19 9.55 4.50
N ILE A 38 -10.98 9.71 3.96
CA ILE A 38 -10.63 10.92 3.23
C ILE A 38 -10.64 10.58 1.74
N MET A 39 -11.66 11.10 1.04
CA MET A 39 -11.76 11.14 -0.42
C MET A 39 -10.67 12.07 -0.98
N LEU A 40 -9.39 11.76 -0.70
CA LEU A 40 -8.26 12.49 -1.27
C LEU A 40 -8.11 12.04 -2.72
N ASN A 41 -8.32 13.00 -3.62
CA ASN A 41 -8.13 12.88 -5.06
C ASN A 41 -6.84 12.10 -5.35
N VAL A 42 -6.98 10.87 -5.82
CA VAL A 42 -5.86 9.98 -6.15
C VAL A 42 -4.92 10.69 -7.13
N LEU A 43 -5.43 11.56 -8.00
CA LEU A 43 -4.67 12.39 -8.93
C LEU A 43 -3.70 13.38 -8.26
N GLU A 44 -4.09 14.03 -7.16
CA GLU A 44 -3.22 14.98 -6.44
C GLU A 44 -2.04 14.25 -5.79
N LEU A 45 -2.29 13.07 -5.23
CA LEU A 45 -1.22 12.25 -4.66
C LEU A 45 -0.35 11.58 -5.75
N VAL A 46 -0.85 11.46 -6.99
CA VAL A 46 -0.05 11.01 -8.13
C VAL A 46 0.86 12.15 -8.61
N LEU A 47 0.36 13.38 -8.72
CA LEU A 47 1.12 14.56 -9.14
C LEU A 47 2.27 14.94 -8.17
N GLN A 48 2.18 14.59 -6.89
CA GLN A 48 3.27 14.81 -5.92
C GLN A 48 4.34 13.71 -5.90
N PHE A 49 4.12 12.60 -6.62
CA PHE A 49 4.99 11.41 -6.62
C PHE A 49 5.48 10.98 -8.01
N THR A 50 5.04 11.66 -9.08
CA THR A 50 5.87 11.83 -10.29
C THR A 50 6.98 12.82 -10.02
#